data_AF-A0A4Y2GF18-F1
#
_entry.id   AF-A0A4Y2GF18-F1
#
_cell.length_a   1.000
_cell.length_b   1.000
_cell.length_c   1.000
_cell.angle_alpha   90.00
_cell.angle_beta   90.00
_cell.angle_gamma   90.00
#
_symmetry.space_group_name_H-M   'P 1'
#
loop_
_entity.id
_entity.type
_entity.pdbx_description
1 polymer ?
#
loop_
_entity_poly.entity_id
_entity_poly.type
_entity_poly.pdbx_seq_one_letter_code
_entity_poly.pdbx_strand_id
1 'polypeptide(L)'
;MVHGPCGTINSPCMRDGQCCKSFPKQFKDDTEENVNGYSNHRRRATELVQVGKYSIDNRWVVPYNPWLLKKFNAHINFEVCASVKSVKYLYKYVYKGHDAASVKIQKEGALDHDEILSFVESRYVSVPEAMWRLNEFNL
;
A
#
# COMPACT_ATOMS: atom_id res chain seq x y z
N MET A 1 2.84 2.51 -11.53
CA MET A 1 3.62 2.92 -10.34
C MET A 1 4.98 2.27 -10.43
N VAL A 2 6.03 3.08 -10.35
CA VAL A 2 7.42 2.61 -10.25
C VAL A 2 7.71 2.40 -8.77
N HIS A 3 8.21 1.22 -8.39
CA HIS A 3 8.78 1.04 -7.07
C HIS A 3 10.04 1.89 -6.99
N GLY A 4 10.05 2.82 -6.04
CA GLY A 4 11.15 3.77 -5.88
C GLY A 4 12.51 3.07 -5.79
N PRO A 5 13.59 3.75 -6.21
CA PRO A 5 14.93 3.18 -6.20
C PRO A 5 15.29 2.71 -4.78
N CYS A 6 15.42 1.39 -4.66
CA CYS A 6 15.88 0.71 -3.44
C CYS A 6 17.40 0.65 -3.44
N GLY A 7 18.02 0.77 -2.27
CA GLY A 7 19.46 0.75 -2.11
C GLY A 7 19.98 2.03 -1.49
N THR A 8 20.68 2.85 -2.27
CA THR A 8 21.52 3.99 -1.84
C THR A 8 20.81 5.05 -1.01
N ILE A 9 19.49 5.15 -1.16
CA ILE A 9 18.64 5.98 -0.29
C ILE A 9 17.93 4.98 0.62
N ASN A 10 18.11 5.10 1.94
CA ASN A 10 17.41 4.32 2.98
C ASN A 10 15.89 4.48 2.84
N SER A 11 15.33 3.81 1.83
CA SER A 11 13.92 3.85 1.52
C SER A 11 13.17 3.04 2.58
N PRO A 12 11.93 3.39 2.94
CA PRO A 12 11.18 2.69 4.00
C PRO A 12 11.03 1.17 3.79
N CYS A 13 11.21 0.71 2.54
CA CYS A 13 11.18 -0.71 2.20
C CYS A 13 12.50 -1.44 2.44
N MET A 14 13.60 -0.77 2.77
CA MET A 14 14.91 -1.39 3.00
C MET A 14 14.99 -1.94 4.42
N ARG A 15 15.37 -3.21 4.57
CA ARG A 15 15.80 -3.83 5.83
C ARG A 15 17.06 -4.64 5.58
N ASP A 16 18.06 -4.51 6.46
CA ASP A 16 19.31 -5.26 6.38
C ASP A 16 19.99 -5.16 4.99
N GLY A 17 19.94 -3.98 4.38
CA GLY A 17 20.51 -3.73 3.05
C GLY A 17 19.71 -4.31 1.88
N GLN A 18 18.57 -4.95 2.11
CA GLN A 18 17.72 -5.55 1.08
C GLN A 18 16.32 -4.93 1.06
N CYS A 19 15.71 -4.85 -0.13
CA CYS A 19 14.31 -4.45 -0.22
C CYS A 19 13.41 -5.56 0.33
N CYS A 20 12.61 -5.27 1.35
CA CYS A 20 11.64 -6.21 1.93
C CYS A 20 10.52 -6.63 0.96
N LYS A 21 10.38 -5.93 -0.17
CA LYS A 21 9.47 -6.27 -1.27
C LYS A 21 10.17 -7.01 -2.41
N SER A 22 11.47 -7.28 -2.28
CA SER A 22 12.31 -8.01 -3.23
C SER A 22 12.33 -7.37 -4.62
N PHE A 23 12.44 -6.05 -4.67
CA PHE A 23 12.75 -5.32 -5.90
C PHE A 23 14.28 -5.12 -6.04
N PRO A 24 14.82 -5.12 -7.27
CA PRO A 24 14.13 -5.39 -8.54
C PRO A 24 13.66 -6.84 -8.68
N LYS A 25 12.48 -7.06 -9.28
CA LYS A 25 11.93 -8.40 -9.53
C LYS A 25 12.65 -9.07 -10.70
N GLN A 26 12.68 -10.41 -10.73
CA GLN A 26 13.21 -11.13 -11.89
C GLN A 26 12.28 -11.01 -13.11
N PHE A 27 12.84 -11.13 -14.31
CA PHE A 27 12.05 -11.31 -15.53
C PHE A 27 11.41 -12.70 -15.53
N LYS A 28 10.21 -12.78 -16.13
CA LYS A 28 9.42 -14.00 -16.27
C LYS A 28 8.61 -13.93 -17.55
N ASP A 29 8.61 -15.00 -18.32
CA ASP A 29 7.85 -15.05 -19.57
C ASP A 29 6.36 -15.24 -19.34
N ASP A 30 5.98 -15.94 -18.26
CA ASP A 30 4.60 -16.21 -17.88
C ASP A 30 4.32 -15.92 -16.41
N THR A 31 3.04 -15.80 -16.07
CA THR A 31 2.60 -15.64 -14.69
C THR A 31 2.46 -17.01 -14.06
N GLU A 32 3.13 -17.22 -12.93
CA GLU A 32 3.14 -18.50 -12.23
C GLU A 32 2.66 -18.37 -10.79
N GLU A 33 2.05 -19.43 -10.28
CA GLU A 33 1.74 -19.54 -8.86
C GLU A 33 3.00 -19.83 -8.05
N ASN A 34 3.21 -19.08 -6.98
CA ASN A 34 4.31 -19.32 -6.05
C ASN A 34 3.83 -20.20 -4.89
N VAL A 35 4.70 -21.07 -4.37
CA VAL A 35 4.51 -21.86 -3.14
C VAL A 35 4.09 -20.97 -1.95
N ASN A 36 4.50 -19.69 -1.98
CA ASN A 36 4.14 -18.72 -0.96
C ASN A 36 2.76 -18.06 -1.14
N GLY A 37 1.96 -18.46 -2.11
CA GLY A 37 0.58 -18.03 -2.30
C GLY A 37 0.38 -16.67 -2.99
N TYR A 38 1.46 -16.03 -3.41
CA TYR A 38 1.42 -14.81 -4.24
C TYR A 38 1.84 -15.15 -5.67
N SER A 39 1.14 -14.64 -6.68
CA SER A 39 1.51 -14.88 -8.07
C SER A 39 2.81 -14.18 -8.45
N ASN A 40 3.73 -14.90 -9.08
CA ASN A 40 4.90 -14.33 -9.75
C ASN A 40 4.46 -13.86 -11.14
N HIS A 41 4.18 -12.58 -11.29
CA HIS A 41 3.68 -12.04 -12.56
C HIS A 41 4.73 -12.09 -13.67
N ARG A 42 4.24 -12.35 -14.89
CA ARG A 42 4.98 -12.15 -16.13
C ARG A 42 5.63 -10.76 -16.14
N ARG A 43 6.91 -10.73 -16.48
CA ARG A 43 7.69 -9.50 -16.59
C ARG A 43 8.69 -9.62 -17.73
N ARG A 44 8.42 -8.91 -18.83
CA ARG A 44 9.25 -8.91 -20.04
C ARG A 44 10.42 -7.95 -19.90
N ALA A 45 11.55 -8.31 -20.48
CA ALA A 45 12.63 -7.35 -20.71
C ALA A 45 12.11 -6.24 -21.65
N THR A 46 12.35 -5.00 -21.23
CA THR A 46 12.03 -3.80 -22.01
C THR A 46 13.25 -2.90 -22.03
N GLU A 47 13.24 -1.92 -22.91
CA GLU A 47 14.22 -0.85 -22.89
C GLU A 47 14.23 -0.15 -21.53
N LEU A 48 15.42 0.34 -21.17
CA LEU A 48 15.63 1.12 -19.98
C LEU A 48 15.03 2.52 -20.18
N VAL A 49 14.28 2.98 -19.19
CA VAL A 49 13.67 4.31 -19.14
C VAL A 49 14.34 5.10 -18.02
N GLN A 50 14.71 6.35 -18.31
CA GLN A 50 15.24 7.26 -17.30
C GLN A 50 14.11 7.84 -16.45
N VAL A 51 14.18 7.62 -15.14
CA VAL A 51 13.28 8.23 -14.15
C VAL A 51 14.13 9.00 -13.15
N GLY A 52 14.19 10.32 -13.32
CA GLY A 52 15.11 11.17 -12.58
C GLY A 52 16.57 10.82 -12.91
N LYS A 53 17.34 10.43 -11.88
CA LYS A 53 18.75 10.01 -12.01
C LYS A 53 18.94 8.49 -12.16
N TYR A 54 17.85 7.75 -12.29
CA TYR A 54 17.87 6.29 -12.28
C TYR A 54 17.39 5.72 -13.61
N SER A 55 18.17 4.77 -14.12
CA SER A 55 17.79 3.96 -15.27
C SER A 55 17.01 2.74 -14.77
N ILE A 56 15.71 2.66 -15.10
CA ILE A 56 14.83 1.59 -14.65
C ILE A 56 14.27 0.81 -15.84
N ASP A 57 14.06 -0.47 -15.64
CA ASP A 57 13.31 -1.31 -16.56
C ASP A 57 12.04 -1.85 -15.88
N ASN A 58 11.36 -2.75 -16.57
CA ASN A 58 10.18 -3.41 -16.04
C ASN A 58 10.40 -4.05 -14.67
N ARG A 59 11.60 -4.45 -14.23
CA ARG A 59 11.85 -5.09 -12.91
C ARG A 59 11.46 -4.23 -11.71
N TRP A 60 11.35 -2.92 -11.92
CA TRP A 60 10.97 -1.93 -10.92
C TRP A 60 9.48 -1.59 -10.92
N VAL A 61 8.71 -2.09 -11.88
CA VAL A 61 7.30 -1.73 -12.03
C VAL A 61 6.43 -2.58 -11.11
N VAL A 62 5.58 -1.93 -10.31
CA VAL A 62 4.57 -2.64 -9.51
C VAL A 62 3.53 -3.25 -10.47
N PRO A 63 3.16 -4.54 -10.34
CA PRO A 63 2.19 -5.19 -11.21
C PRO A 63 0.90 -4.39 -11.39
N TYR A 64 0.34 -4.43 -12.59
CA TYR A 64 -0.91 -3.76 -12.93
C TYR A 64 -1.58 -4.45 -14.11
N ASN A 65 -2.87 -4.18 -14.27
CA ASN A 65 -3.61 -4.55 -15.47
C ASN A 65 -3.65 -3.33 -16.43
N PRO A 66 -3.09 -3.42 -17.66
CA PRO A 66 -3.07 -2.30 -18.60
C PRO A 66 -4.45 -1.77 -18.99
N TRP A 67 -5.46 -2.64 -19.06
CA TRP A 67 -6.83 -2.24 -19.38
C TRP A 67 -7.46 -1.44 -18.24
N LEU A 68 -7.32 -1.92 -17.00
CA LEU A 68 -7.82 -1.20 -15.82
C LEU A 68 -7.11 0.15 -15.64
N LEU A 69 -5.79 0.19 -15.86
CA LEU A 69 -5.02 1.42 -15.79
C LEU A 69 -5.56 2.47 -16.76
N LYS A 70 -5.78 2.08 -18.03
CA LYS A 70 -6.32 2.99 -19.04
C LYS A 70 -7.75 3.40 -18.75
N LYS A 71 -8.60 2.46 -18.33
CA LYS A 71 -10.03 2.70 -18.07
C LYS A 71 -10.26 3.68 -16.93
N PHE A 72 -9.49 3.57 -15.85
CA PHE A 72 -9.71 4.34 -14.63
C PHE A 72 -8.66 5.43 -14.38
N ASN A 73 -7.69 5.59 -15.29
CA ASN A 73 -6.55 6.49 -15.14
C ASN A 73 -5.85 6.34 -13.77
N ALA A 74 -5.79 5.11 -13.26
CA ALA A 74 -5.31 4.81 -11.92
C ALA A 74 -4.46 3.53 -11.95
N HIS A 75 -3.38 3.50 -11.16
CA HIS A 75 -2.59 2.29 -11.03
C HIS A 75 -3.31 1.31 -10.09
N ILE A 76 -3.89 0.26 -10.70
CA ILE A 76 -4.65 -0.76 -9.98
C ILE A 76 -3.81 -2.04 -9.91
N ASN A 77 -3.43 -2.41 -8.69
CA ASN A 77 -2.79 -3.70 -8.43
C ASN A 77 -3.82 -4.82 -8.59
N PHE A 78 -3.47 -5.88 -9.33
CA PHE A 78 -4.33 -7.03 -9.56
C PHE A 78 -3.60 -8.29 -9.11
N GLU A 79 -4.17 -8.99 -8.13
CA GLU A 79 -3.61 -10.23 -7.59
C GLU A 79 -4.59 -11.38 -7.79
N VAL A 80 -4.05 -12.54 -8.18
CA VAL A 80 -4.85 -13.77 -8.28
C VAL A 80 -4.92 -14.40 -6.89
N CYS A 81 -6.12 -14.48 -6.33
CA CYS A 81 -6.39 -14.99 -4.99
C CYS A 81 -6.73 -16.49 -5.02
N ALA A 82 -5.79 -17.33 -5.43
CA ALA A 82 -5.98 -18.79 -5.45
C ALA A 82 -5.53 -19.48 -4.15
N SER A 83 -4.77 -18.79 -3.28
CA SER A 83 -4.19 -19.40 -2.08
C SER A 83 -4.93 -19.01 -0.79
N VAL A 84 -4.84 -19.87 0.23
CA VAL A 84 -5.32 -19.58 1.60
C VAL A 84 -4.64 -18.33 2.18
N LYS A 85 -3.40 -18.03 1.78
CA LYS A 85 -2.69 -16.80 2.19
C LYS A 85 -3.35 -15.55 1.60
N SER A 86 -3.82 -15.62 0.36
CA SER A 86 -4.55 -14.54 -0.30
C SER A 86 -5.90 -14.30 0.37
N VAL A 87 -6.61 -15.36 0.79
CA VAL A 87 -7.83 -15.24 1.61
C VAL A 87 -7.51 -14.58 2.95
N LYS A 88 -6.48 -15.04 3.67
CA LYS A 88 -6.02 -14.38 4.91
C LYS A 88 -5.65 -12.92 4.69
N TYR A 89 -5.08 -12.58 3.54
CA TYR A 89 -4.75 -11.21 3.19
C TYR A 89 -6.03 -10.38 3.02
N LEU A 90 -7.01 -10.83 2.24
CA LEU A 90 -8.31 -10.13 2.09
C LEU A 90 -8.98 -9.91 3.45
N TYR A 91 -9.09 -10.97 4.25
CA TYR A 91 -9.67 -10.90 5.59
C TYR A 91 -8.86 -9.95 6.49
N LYS A 92 -7.53 -9.93 6.41
CA LYS A 92 -6.74 -8.94 7.13
C LYS A 92 -7.19 -7.52 6.80
N TYR A 93 -7.45 -7.16 5.54
CA TYR A 93 -7.87 -5.79 5.22
C TYR A 93 -9.32 -5.48 5.60
N VAL A 94 -10.21 -6.48 5.55
CA VAL A 94 -11.59 -6.35 6.04
C VAL A 94 -11.61 -6.15 7.56
N TYR A 95 -10.75 -6.87 8.29
CA TYR A 95 -10.76 -6.92 9.76
C TYR A 95 -9.63 -6.11 10.43
N LYS A 96 -8.74 -5.44 9.69
CA LYS A 96 -7.64 -4.60 10.25
C LYS A 96 -8.17 -3.41 11.06
N GLY A 97 -9.47 -3.09 10.91
CA GLY A 97 -10.08 -1.92 11.52
C GLY A 97 -9.67 -0.64 10.80
N HIS A 98 -10.31 0.46 11.19
CA HIS A 98 -9.98 1.78 10.66
C HIS A 98 -8.62 2.23 11.18
N ASP A 99 -7.83 2.91 10.34
CA ASP A 99 -6.63 3.57 10.84
C ASP A 99 -7.04 4.60 11.91
N ALA A 100 -6.39 4.58 13.07
CA ALA A 100 -6.69 5.44 14.20
C ALA A 100 -5.48 6.31 14.56
N ALA A 101 -5.74 7.52 15.04
CA ALA A 101 -4.72 8.45 15.49
C ALA A 101 -5.13 9.06 16.84
N SER A 102 -4.22 9.02 17.81
CA SER A 102 -4.37 9.74 19.07
C SER A 102 -3.83 11.16 18.90
N VAL A 103 -4.67 12.15 19.14
CA VAL A 103 -4.35 13.59 19.01
C VAL A 103 -4.23 14.18 20.40
N LYS A 104 -3.06 14.73 20.74
CA LYS A 104 -2.87 15.47 22.00
C LYS A 104 -3.31 16.92 21.83
N ILE A 105 -4.27 17.36 22.63
CA ILE A 105 -4.70 18.76 22.70
C ILE A 105 -3.93 19.43 23.84
N GLN A 106 -2.98 20.32 23.50
CA GLN A 106 -2.29 21.14 24.50
C GLN A 106 -2.98 22.49 24.64
N LYS A 107 -3.45 22.82 25.84
CA LYS A 107 -3.87 24.17 26.21
C LYS A 107 -2.72 24.86 26.95
N GLU A 108 -2.16 25.93 26.38
CA GLU A 108 -1.14 26.72 27.06
C GLU A 108 -1.74 27.42 28.29
N GLY A 109 -1.09 27.29 29.45
CA GLY A 109 -1.45 28.01 30.68
C GLY A 109 -2.54 27.37 31.56
N ALA A 110 -2.98 26.13 31.28
CA ALA A 110 -3.92 25.42 32.14
C ALA A 110 -3.21 24.88 33.40
N LEU A 111 -3.63 25.33 34.59
CA LEU A 111 -3.15 24.85 35.89
C LEU A 111 -3.72 23.46 36.26
N ASP A 112 -4.83 23.07 35.62
CA ASP A 112 -5.54 21.82 35.86
C ASP A 112 -5.27 20.86 34.69
N HIS A 113 -4.35 19.92 34.92
CA HIS A 113 -3.87 18.98 33.90
C HIS A 113 -4.67 17.68 33.97
N ASP A 114 -5.80 17.64 33.27
CA ASP A 114 -6.56 16.40 33.07
C ASP A 114 -5.98 15.62 31.87
N GLU A 115 -5.31 14.50 32.17
CA GLU A 115 -4.73 13.62 31.16
C GLU A 115 -5.78 13.05 30.20
N ILE A 116 -7.00 12.77 30.64
CA ILE A 116 -8.04 12.15 29.81
C ILE A 116 -8.56 13.16 28.78
N LEU A 117 -8.80 14.40 29.21
CA LEU A 117 -9.24 15.48 28.31
C LEU A 117 -8.15 15.97 27.35
N SER A 118 -6.90 15.63 27.62
CA SER A 118 -5.75 16.03 26.81
C SER A 118 -5.56 15.18 25.55
N PHE A 119 -6.29 14.08 25.39
CA PHE A 119 -6.18 13.20 24.22
C PHE A 119 -7.54 12.95 23.58
N VAL A 120 -7.57 13.01 22.24
CA VAL A 120 -8.72 12.60 21.43
C VAL A 120 -8.29 11.43 20.56
N GLU A 121 -8.97 10.30 20.71
CA GLU A 121 -8.86 9.21 19.76
C GLU A 121 -9.70 9.52 18.53
N SER A 122 -9.03 9.72 17.41
CA SER A 122 -9.64 9.91 16.11
C SER A 122 -9.48 8.63 15.28
N ARG A 123 -10.45 8.35 14.42
CA ARG A 123 -10.33 7.29 13.42
C ARG A 123 -10.60 7.80 12.02
N TYR A 124 -9.94 7.21 11.06
CA TYR A 124 -10.18 7.46 9.65
C TYR A 124 -11.59 7.01 9.27
N VAL A 125 -12.35 7.94 8.70
CA VAL A 125 -13.66 7.69 8.11
C VAL A 125 -13.47 7.70 6.59
N SER A 126 -13.76 6.57 5.96
CA SER A 126 -13.67 6.47 4.49
C SER A 126 -14.75 7.32 3.81
N VAL A 127 -14.54 7.70 2.54
CA VAL A 127 -15.52 8.52 1.80
C VAL A 127 -16.93 7.92 1.78
N PRO A 128 -17.13 6.61 1.56
CA PRO A 128 -18.46 6.00 1.63
C PRO A 128 -19.09 6.09 3.02
N GLU A 129 -18.30 5.85 4.07
CA GLU A 129 -18.77 5.91 5.45
C GLU A 129 -19.12 7.36 5.86
N ALA A 130 -18.32 8.34 5.43
CA ALA A 130 -18.59 9.76 5.66
C ALA A 130 -19.90 10.17 5.01
N MET A 131 -20.13 9.75 3.76
CA MET A 131 -21.41 9.98 3.07
C MET A 131 -22.56 9.29 3.80
N TRP A 132 -22.38 8.06 4.29
CA TRP A 132 -23.42 7.35 5.04
C TRP A 132 -23.84 8.11 6.31
N ARG A 133 -22.85 8.61 7.06
CA ARG A 133 -23.05 9.43 8.27
C ARG A 133 -23.67 10.79 7.96
N LEU A 134 -23.22 11.48 6.92
CA LEU A 134 -23.75 12.78 6.50
C LEU A 134 -25.21 12.68 6.02
N ASN A 135 -25.59 11.54 5.45
CA ASN A 135 -26.98 11.25 5.08
C ASN A 135 -27.80 10.66 6.24
N GLU A 136 -27.24 10.59 7.45
CA GLU A 136 -27.91 10.08 8.66
C GLU A 136 -28.50 8.67 8.52
N PHE A 137 -27.90 7.83 7.67
CA PHE A 137 -28.32 6.43 7.56
C PHE A 137 -27.89 5.65 8.81
N ASN A 138 -28.72 4.68 9.21
CA ASN A 138 -28.38 3.77 10.29
C ASN A 138 -27.09 2.99 9.96
N LEU A 139 -26.16 2.99 10.92
CA LEU A 139 -24.89 2.25 10.88
C LEU A 139 -25.07 0.82 11.42
#